data_AF-A0A957WCH1-F1
#
_entry.id   AF-A0A957WCH1-F1
#
_cell.length_a   1.000
_cell.length_b   1.000
_cell.length_c   1.000
_cell.angle_alpha   90.00
_cell.angle_beta   90.00
_cell.angle_gamma   90.00
#
_symmetry.space_group_name_H-M   'P 1'
#
loop_
_entity.id
_entity.type
_entity.pdbx_description
1 polymer ?
#
loop_
_entity_poly.entity_id
_entity_poly.type
_entity_poly.pdbx_seq_one_letter_code
_entity_poly.pdbx_strand_id
1 'polypeptide(L)' 'MTPPSTATDPNQGVFFINGAETRVTVVGKNTATELMFLIPTLDPGQYALEVRSAFGQEIRSGRLDTLLTV' A
#
# COMPACT_ATOMS: atom_id res chain seq x y z
N MET A 1 12.67 20.68 -19.94
CA MET A 1 12.16 19.33 -19.61
C MET A 1 11.42 19.46 -18.29
N THR A 2 10.10 19.50 -18.33
CA THR A 2 9.26 19.47 -17.12
C THR A 2 9.27 18.03 -16.61
N PRO A 3 9.52 17.76 -15.32
CA PRO A 3 9.36 16.39 -14.80
C PRO A 3 7.92 15.94 -15.07
N PRO A 4 7.69 14.65 -15.41
CA PRO A 4 6.34 14.15 -15.59
C PRO A 4 5.57 14.40 -14.30
N SER A 5 4.38 14.98 -14.43
CA SER A 5 3.43 15.12 -13.33
C SER A 5 3.21 13.73 -12.75
N THR A 6 3.67 13.49 -11.52
CA THR A 6 3.45 12.24 -10.80
C THR A 6 1.98 12.19 -10.43
N ALA A 7 1.11 11.87 -11.39
CA ALA A 7 -0.22 11.40 -11.08
C ALA A 7 -0.02 10.11 -10.28
N THR A 8 -0.29 10.18 -8.97
CA THR A 8 -0.17 9.02 -8.08
C THR A 8 -1.18 7.98 -8.56
N ASP A 9 -0.69 6.89 -9.15
CA ASP A 9 -1.56 5.80 -9.61
C ASP A 9 -2.44 5.35 -8.43
N PRO A 10 -3.78 5.31 -8.58
CA PRO A 10 -4.66 4.90 -7.49
C PRO A 10 -4.39 3.47 -7.02
N ASN A 11 -3.79 2.63 -7.88
CA ASN A 11 -3.41 1.26 -7.59
C ASN A 11 -2.05 1.13 -6.90
N GLN A 12 -1.29 2.23 -6.76
CA GLN A 12 -0.04 2.26 -5.99
C GLN A 12 -0.33 2.54 -4.51
N GLY A 13 0.35 1.86 -3.60
CA GLY A 13 0.26 2.15 -2.16
C GLY A 13 0.31 0.90 -1.29
N VAL A 14 -0.08 1.07 -0.03
CA VAL A 14 -0.21 -0.02 0.95
C VAL A 14 -1.69 -0.29 1.17
N PHE A 15 -2.06 -1.57 1.13
CA PHE A 15 -3.44 -2.03 1.19
C PHE A 15 -3.58 -3.12 2.26
N PHE A 16 -4.62 -2.99 3.08
CA PHE A 16 -5.12 -4.05 3.94
C PHE A 16 -6.28 -4.73 3.22
N ILE A 17 -6.22 -6.06 3.07
CA ILE A 17 -7.21 -6.83 2.28
C ILE A 17 -7.84 -7.92 3.15
N ASN A 18 -9.17 -7.84 3.34
CA ASN A 18 -10.00 -8.84 4.01
C ASN A 18 -11.29 -9.14 3.22
N GLY A 19 -11.16 -9.37 1.91
CA GLY A 19 -12.31 -9.44 0.99
C GLY A 19 -12.71 -8.07 0.44
N ALA A 20 -12.43 -6.99 1.16
CA ALA A 20 -12.40 -5.62 0.66
C ALA A 20 -10.97 -5.04 0.77
N GLU A 21 -10.65 -4.06 -0.07
CA GLU A 21 -9.36 -3.36 -0.03
C GLU A 21 -9.50 -2.03 0.72
N THR A 22 -8.68 -1.84 1.76
CA THR A 22 -8.54 -0.56 2.46
C THR A 22 -7.14 0.01 2.23
N ARG A 23 -7.08 1.12 1.50
CA ARG A 23 -5.81 1.82 1.21
C ARG A 23 -5.36 2.64 2.40
N VAL A 24 -4.08 2.52 2.75
CA VAL A 24 -3.40 3.41 3.70
C VAL A 24 -3.24 4.80 3.09
N THR A 25 -3.67 5.83 3.82
CA THR A 25 -3.62 7.23 3.37
C THR A 25 -2.54 8.06 4.06
N VAL A 26 -2.06 7.64 5.23
CA VAL A 26 -1.02 8.37 5.98
C VAL A 26 0.28 7.57 6.00
N VAL A 27 1.27 8.06 5.27
CA VAL A 27 2.63 7.48 5.19
C VAL A 27 3.62 8.43 5.85
N GLY A 28 4.32 7.95 6.88
CA GLY A 28 5.33 8.72 7.60
C GLY A 28 6.74 8.56 7.01
N LYS A 29 7.05 7.39 6.44
CA LYS A 29 8.34 7.12 5.79
C LYS A 29 8.16 6.12 4.66
N ASN A 30 8.79 6.39 3.52
CA ASN A 30 8.79 5.50 2.36
C ASN A 30 10.19 5.49 1.73
N THR A 31 10.97 4.47 2.06
CA THR A 31 12.28 4.20 1.46
C THR A 31 12.31 2.78 0.91
N ALA A 32 13.34 2.45 0.14
CA ALA A 32 13.50 1.09 -0.42
C ALA A 32 13.60 -0.01 0.65
N THR A 33 14.03 0.32 1.88
CA THR A 33 14.25 -0.65 2.96
C THR A 33 13.26 -0.51 4.10
N GLU A 34 12.45 0.56 4.13
CA GLU A 34 11.62 0.87 5.28
C GLU A 34 10.36 1.64 4.87
N LEU A 35 9.22 1.17 5.35
CA LEU A 35 7.92 1.77 5.10
C LEU A 35 7.21 1.93 6.44
N MET A 36 6.94 3.18 6.83
CA MET A 36 6.19 3.52 8.04
C MET A 36 4.91 4.24 7.66
N PHE A 37 3.80 3.80 8.21
CA PHE A 37 2.48 4.35 7.96
C PHE A 37 1.57 4.17 9.16
N LEU A 38 0.47 4.92 9.19
CA LEU A 38 -0.58 4.70 10.19
C LEU A 38 -1.58 3.67 9.67
N ILE A 39 -1.97 2.75 10.54
CA ILE A 39 -3.03 1.78 10.25
C ILE A 39 -4.35 2.57 10.17
N PRO A 40 -5.12 2.45 9.07
CA PRO A 40 -6.43 3.07 8.97
C PRO A 40 -7.42 2.42 9.95
N THR A 41 -8.61 3.00 10.12
CA THR A 41 -9.68 2.30 10.82
C THR A 41 -10.06 1.05 10.03
N LEU A 42 -9.96 -0.11 10.68
CA LEU A 42 -10.25 -1.41 10.11
C LEU A 42 -11.29 -2.10 11.01
N ASP A 43 -12.24 -2.78 10.39
CA ASP A 43 -13.15 -3.66 11.13
C ASP A 43 -12.36 -4.86 11.70
N PRO A 44 -12.77 -5.43 12.83
CA PRO A 44 -12.09 -6.60 13.41
C PRO A 44 -12.00 -7.76 12.41
N GLY A 45 -10.83 -8.39 12.32
CA GLY A 45 -10.63 -9.48 11.37
C GLY A 45 -9.18 -9.75 10.97
N GLN A 46 -9.02 -10.65 10.00
CA GLN A 46 -7.72 -11.01 9.43
C GLN A 46 -7.49 -10.32 8.10
N TYR A 47 -6.32 -9.69 7.96
CA TYR A 47 -5.95 -8.93 6.79
C TYR A 47 -4.65 -9.42 6.18
N ALA A 48 -4.64 -9.47 4.86
CA ALA A 48 -3.40 -9.47 4.10
C ALA A 48 -2.88 -8.04 3.94
N LEU A 49 -1.58 -7.85 4.17
CA LEU A 49 -0.93 -6.59 3.83
C LEU A 49 -0.28 -6.71 2.46
N GLU A 50 -0.68 -5.84 1.52
CA GLU A 50 -0.12 -5.78 0.18
C GLU A 50 0.48 -4.40 -0.09
N VAL A 51 1.69 -4.38 -0.63
CA VAL A 51 2.39 -3.18 -1.07
C VAL A 51 2.46 -3.21 -2.58
N ARG A 52 1.88 -2.21 -3.23
CA ARG A 52 1.85 -2.04 -4.68
C ARG A 52 2.69 -0.84 -5.07
N SER A 53 3.56 -1.00 -6.06
CA SER A 53 4.44 0.05 -6.59
C SER A 53 4.35 0.11 -8.10
N ALA A 54 4.23 1.32 -8.65
CA ALA A 54 4.23 1.55 -10.07
C ALA A 54 5.67 1.58 -10.63
N PHE A 55 5.91 0.79 -11.67
CA PHE A 55 7.15 0.74 -12.44
C PHE A 55 6.82 1.05 -13.90
N GLY A 56 6.79 2.34 -14.24
CA GLY A 56 6.30 2.80 -15.54
C GLY A 56 4.79 2.62 -15.65
N GLN A 57 4.34 1.72 -16.52
CA GLN A 57 2.92 1.38 -16.71
C GLN A 57 2.53 0.07 -16.00
N GLU A 58 3.48 -0.60 -15.34
CA GLU A 58 3.27 -1.87 -14.66
C GLU A 58 3.09 -1.62 -13.15
N ILE A 59 2.12 -2.31 -12.52
CA ILE A 59 2.02 -2.39 -11.06
C ILE A 59 2.67 -3.69 -10.61
N ARG A 60 3.66 -3.58 -9.72
CA ARG A 60 4.26 -4.71 -9.03
C ARG A 60 3.75 -4.74 -7.60
N SER A 61 3.42 -5.92 -7.11
CA SER A 61 2.94 -6.11 -5.75
C SER A 61 3.83 -7.08 -4.97
N GLY A 62 3.94 -6.83 -3.68
CA GLY A 62 4.47 -7.75 -2.69
C GLY A 62 3.48 -7.87 -1.55
N ARG A 63 3.25 -9.09 -1.07
CA ARG A 63 2.31 -9.38 0.01
C ARG A 63 3.06 -9.95 1.19
N LEU A 64 2.65 -9.56 2.40
CA LEU A 64 3.09 -10.23 3.61
C LEU A 64 2.34 -11.57 3.73
N ASP A 65 3.08 -12.67 3.78
CA ASP A 65 2.49 -14.02 3.85
C ASP A 65 1.72 -14.25 5.17
N THR A 66 2.17 -13.62 6.25
CA THR A 66 1.49 -13.66 7.54
C THR A 66 0.29 -12.72 7.54
N LEU A 67 -0.87 -13.23 7.96
CA LEU A 67 -2.06 -12.43 8.18
C LEU A 67 -1.92 -11.57 9.43
N LEU A 68 -2.33 -10.31 9.32
CA LEU A 68 -2.42 -9.37 10.44
C LEU A 68 -3.81 -9.48 11.07
N THR A 69 -3.88 -9.44 12.39
CA THR A 69 -5.15 -9.47 13.14
C THR A 69 -5.39 -8.10 13.76
N VAL A 70 -6.60 -7.59 13.57
CA VAL A 70 -7.12 -6.37 14.19
C VAL A 70 -8.24 -6.74 15.15
#